data_AF-A0A8H5K4R2-F1
#
_entry.id   AF-A0A8H5K4R2-F1
#
_cell.length_a   1.000
_cell.length_b   1.000
_cell.length_c   1.000
_cell.angle_alpha   90.00
_cell.angle_beta   90.00
_cell.angle_gamma   90.00
#
_symmetry.space_group_name_H-M   'P 1'
#
loop_
_entity.id
_entity.type
_entity.pdbx_description
1 polymer ?
#
loop_
_entity_poly.entity_id
_entity_poly.type
_entity_poly.pdbx_seq_one_letter_code
_entity_poly.pdbx_strand_id
1 'polypeptide(L)'
;MTLSIRSFLCRLLLWVYREDVYAMGYRCAGEVARYMSDRPKLLRQLCVVSRPALQLNWGTLYPTEQRLDDVFSAQHLDMLVRMIHLQFQITDFGWSAMSDESSGTQRPEARSAEIEEKLNLIETVRLTQDLSILTCADRILSQDFSPTFQMITMPDDSHPTSACDLVESAAVFVTIYYAWKMIYYRCAGMPENRIQDVLAMLMQAAQHTIRKVHLKDLRRALLAAVIETKNPIHKDWIISKLGPRWRLVLGHALDSRCSQVGQRVSIWTLYELASDTSGIW
;
A
#
# COMPACT_ATOMS: atom_id res chain seq x y z
N MET A 1 -10.96 -31.45 5.99
CA MET A 1 -10.04 -30.40 6.47
C MET A 1 -10.64 -29.76 7.71
N THR A 2 -9.90 -29.64 8.82
CA THR A 2 -10.41 -29.01 10.04
C THR A 2 -10.59 -27.50 9.86
N LEU A 3 -11.43 -26.87 10.69
CA LEU A 3 -11.67 -25.43 10.65
C LEU A 3 -10.38 -24.63 10.88
N SER A 4 -9.54 -25.10 11.80
CA SER A 4 -8.23 -24.51 12.12
C SER A 4 -7.31 -24.50 10.90
N ILE A 5 -7.11 -25.66 10.24
CA ILE A 5 -6.29 -25.77 9.03
C ILE A 5 -6.87 -24.90 7.90
N ARG A 6 -8.19 -24.89 7.72
CA ARG A 6 -8.85 -24.06 6.70
C ARG A 6 -8.56 -22.57 6.90
N SER A 7 -8.73 -22.07 8.12
CA SER A 7 -8.49 -20.65 8.43
C SER A 7 -7.03 -20.25 8.23
N PHE A 8 -6.10 -21.13 8.61
CA PHE A 8 -4.66 -20.93 8.45
C PHE A 8 -4.27 -20.88 6.97
N LEU A 9 -4.74 -21.83 6.16
CA LEU A 9 -4.48 -21.83 4.72
C LEU A 9 -5.04 -20.59 4.02
N CYS A 10 -6.25 -20.13 4.41
CA CYS A 10 -6.77 -18.88 3.87
C CYS A 10 -5.88 -17.67 4.22
N ARG A 11 -5.34 -17.61 5.45
CA ARG A 11 -4.40 -16.56 5.84
C ARG A 11 -3.08 -16.65 5.07
N LEU A 12 -2.56 -17.85 4.85
CA LEU A 12 -1.36 -18.09 4.06
C LEU A 12 -1.56 -17.68 2.59
N LEU A 13 -2.71 -17.98 2.00
CA LEU A 13 -3.04 -17.56 0.63
C LEU A 13 -3.12 -16.04 0.49
N LEU A 14 -3.67 -15.34 1.47
CA LEU A 14 -3.65 -13.86 1.50
C LEU A 14 -2.23 -13.32 1.61
N TRP A 15 -1.36 -13.98 2.38
CA TRP A 15 0.06 -13.63 2.45
C TRP A 15 0.76 -13.87 1.10
N VAL A 16 0.57 -15.03 0.46
CA VAL A 16 1.12 -15.32 -0.87
C VAL A 16 0.64 -14.29 -1.89
N TYR A 17 -0.64 -13.93 -1.87
CA TYR A 17 -1.19 -12.88 -2.73
C TYR A 17 -0.44 -11.56 -2.54
N ARG A 18 -0.20 -11.13 -1.28
CA ARG A 18 0.59 -9.92 -1.00
C ARG A 18 2.03 -10.03 -1.49
N GLU A 19 2.69 -11.16 -1.28
CA GLU A 19 4.08 -11.35 -1.72
C GLU A 19 4.21 -11.36 -3.24
N ASP A 20 3.25 -11.96 -3.95
CA ASP A 20 3.18 -11.96 -5.41
C ASP A 20 3.02 -10.53 -5.95
N VAL A 21 2.12 -9.73 -5.38
CA VAL A 21 1.98 -8.30 -5.71
C VAL A 21 3.25 -7.50 -5.36
N TYR A 22 3.91 -7.84 -4.26
CA TYR A 22 5.17 -7.19 -3.87
C TYR A 22 6.28 -7.47 -4.89
N ALA A 23 6.37 -8.72 -5.36
CA ALA A 23 7.35 -9.17 -6.34
C ALA A 23 7.13 -8.51 -7.71
N MET A 24 5.88 -8.22 -8.10
CA MET A 24 5.60 -7.52 -9.37
C MET A 24 6.31 -6.17 -9.52
N GLY A 25 6.64 -5.51 -8.40
CA GLY A 25 7.46 -4.30 -8.43
C GLY A 25 8.85 -4.51 -9.03
N TYR A 26 9.37 -5.74 -9.06
CA TYR A 26 10.66 -6.11 -9.66
C TYR A 26 10.51 -6.78 -11.04
N ARG A 27 9.35 -6.64 -11.71
CA ARG A 27 8.96 -7.41 -12.91
C ARG A 27 9.01 -8.93 -12.74
N CYS A 28 8.96 -9.43 -11.50
CA CYS A 28 8.85 -10.86 -11.25
C CYS A 28 7.47 -11.18 -10.65
N ALA A 29 6.89 -12.31 -11.05
CA ALA A 29 5.59 -12.78 -10.56
C ALA A 29 4.36 -11.94 -11.03
N GLY A 30 3.21 -12.14 -10.38
CA GLY A 30 1.94 -11.47 -10.70
C GLY A 30 0.80 -12.38 -11.13
N GLU A 31 1.08 -13.68 -11.33
CA GLU A 31 0.06 -14.65 -11.75
C GLU A 31 -0.96 -14.94 -10.65
N VAL A 32 -0.51 -15.06 -9.39
CA VAL A 32 -1.41 -15.25 -8.25
C VAL A 32 -2.23 -13.98 -8.04
N ALA A 33 -1.60 -12.82 -8.16
CA ALA A 33 -2.24 -11.53 -7.99
C ALA A 33 -3.34 -11.30 -9.02
N ARG A 34 -3.07 -11.63 -10.29
CA ARG A 34 -4.07 -11.59 -11.37
C ARG A 34 -5.20 -12.58 -11.10
N TYR A 35 -4.89 -13.84 -10.79
CA TYR A 35 -5.88 -14.87 -10.49
C TYR A 35 -6.83 -14.46 -9.35
N MET A 36 -6.30 -13.87 -8.29
CA MET A 36 -7.06 -13.41 -7.13
C MET A 36 -7.87 -12.14 -7.44
N SER A 37 -7.28 -11.18 -8.16
CA SER A 37 -7.94 -9.92 -8.54
C SER A 37 -9.15 -10.14 -9.44
N ASP A 38 -9.09 -11.13 -10.33
CA ASP A 38 -10.20 -11.52 -11.20
C ASP A 38 -11.34 -12.23 -10.44
N ARG A 39 -11.15 -12.53 -9.15
CA ARG A 39 -12.09 -13.31 -8.32
C ARG A 39 -12.39 -12.61 -6.98
N PRO A 40 -13.07 -11.44 -6.99
CA PRO A 40 -13.37 -10.69 -5.77
C PRO A 40 -14.26 -11.46 -4.78
N LYS A 41 -15.09 -12.40 -5.25
CA LYS A 41 -15.86 -13.31 -4.38
C LYS A 41 -14.94 -14.27 -3.61
N LEU A 42 -13.89 -14.78 -4.25
CA LEU A 42 -12.91 -15.66 -3.61
C LEU A 42 -12.11 -14.88 -2.56
N LEU A 43 -11.60 -13.70 -2.90
CA LEU A 43 -10.87 -12.85 -1.96
C LEU A 43 -11.69 -12.55 -0.70
N ARG A 44 -12.98 -12.19 -0.84
CA ARG A 44 -13.89 -11.99 0.30
C ARG A 44 -14.03 -13.24 1.16
N GLN A 45 -14.20 -14.40 0.54
CA GLN A 45 -14.30 -15.67 1.27
C GLN A 45 -13.00 -15.98 2.03
N LEU A 46 -11.84 -15.77 1.41
CA LEU A 46 -10.53 -15.96 2.05
C LEU A 46 -10.40 -15.04 3.27
N CYS A 47 -10.75 -13.75 3.14
CA CYS A 47 -10.72 -12.80 4.27
C CYS A 47 -11.57 -13.29 5.43
N VAL A 48 -12.85 -13.56 5.21
CA VAL A 48 -13.79 -13.98 6.25
C VAL A 48 -13.32 -15.26 6.96
N VAL A 49 -12.91 -16.27 6.19
CA VAL A 49 -12.46 -17.55 6.73
C VAL A 49 -11.12 -17.44 7.47
N SER A 50 -10.26 -16.49 7.08
CA SER A 50 -8.95 -16.29 7.71
C SER A 50 -8.99 -15.51 9.03
N ARG A 51 -10.09 -14.82 9.36
CA ARG A 51 -10.21 -13.97 10.56
C ARG A 51 -9.85 -14.71 11.86
N PRO A 52 -10.43 -15.88 12.18
CA PRO A 52 -10.14 -16.58 13.43
C PRO A 52 -8.84 -17.39 13.40
N ALA A 53 -7.97 -17.22 12.40
CA ALA A 53 -6.78 -18.07 12.23
C ALA A 53 -5.86 -18.07 13.45
N LEU A 54 -5.63 -16.91 14.07
CA LEU A 54 -4.78 -16.83 15.27
C LEU A 54 -5.43 -17.57 16.45
N GLN A 55 -6.69 -17.25 16.76
CA GLN A 55 -7.46 -17.92 17.81
C GLN A 55 -7.50 -19.46 17.64
N LEU A 56 -7.77 -19.94 16.42
CA LEU A 56 -7.95 -21.37 16.16
C LEU A 56 -6.65 -22.18 16.15
N ASN A 57 -5.49 -21.53 15.99
CA ASN A 57 -4.19 -22.20 15.91
C ASN A 57 -3.35 -22.02 17.18
N TRP A 58 -3.50 -20.91 17.90
CA TRP A 58 -2.83 -20.68 19.20
C TRP A 58 -3.67 -21.10 20.41
N GLY A 59 -4.97 -21.32 20.24
CA GLY A 59 -5.84 -21.89 21.28
C GLY A 59 -5.84 -21.08 22.57
N THR A 60 -5.59 -21.74 23.70
CA THR A 60 -5.59 -21.11 25.05
C THR A 60 -4.38 -20.23 25.31
N LEU A 61 -3.31 -20.33 24.50
CA LEU A 61 -2.14 -19.48 24.59
C LEU A 61 -2.37 -18.11 23.92
N TYR A 62 -3.43 -17.96 23.13
CA TYR A 62 -3.77 -16.69 22.50
C TYR A 62 -4.47 -15.76 23.50
N PRO A 63 -3.90 -14.57 23.81
CA PRO A 63 -4.48 -13.65 24.80
C PRO A 63 -5.93 -13.30 24.50
N THR A 64 -6.78 -13.34 25.52
CA THR A 64 -8.23 -13.07 25.37
C THR A 64 -8.51 -11.67 24.85
N GLU A 65 -7.71 -10.69 25.27
CA GLU A 65 -7.77 -9.30 24.81
C GLU A 65 -7.52 -9.19 23.29
N GLN A 66 -6.45 -9.83 22.80
CA GLN A 66 -6.14 -9.88 21.36
C GLN A 66 -7.18 -10.64 20.54
N ARG A 67 -7.87 -11.59 21.16
CA ARG A 67 -8.95 -12.36 20.55
C ARG A 67 -10.18 -11.51 20.24
N LEU A 68 -10.51 -10.57 21.14
CA LEU A 68 -11.56 -9.58 20.91
C LEU A 68 -11.09 -8.59 19.84
N ASP A 69 -9.85 -8.12 19.94
CA ASP A 69 -9.27 -7.20 18.95
C ASP A 69 -9.25 -7.79 17.54
N ASP A 70 -8.94 -9.07 17.34
CA ASP A 70 -8.97 -9.68 15.99
C ASP A 70 -10.37 -9.69 15.37
N VAL A 71 -11.41 -9.80 16.20
CA VAL A 71 -12.81 -9.81 15.77
C VAL A 71 -13.30 -8.38 15.49
N PHE A 72 -12.96 -7.43 16.37
CA PHE A 72 -13.36 -6.03 16.23
C PHE A 72 -12.50 -5.25 15.21
N SER A 73 -11.22 -5.58 15.09
CA SER A 73 -10.24 -5.00 14.17
C SER A 73 -10.15 -5.72 12.83
N ALA A 74 -11.12 -6.59 12.51
CA ALA A 74 -11.24 -7.23 11.20
C ALA A 74 -11.20 -6.23 10.04
N GLN A 75 -11.56 -4.96 10.32
CA GLN A 75 -11.47 -3.85 9.38
C GLN A 75 -10.05 -3.59 8.87
N HIS A 76 -9.01 -3.79 9.67
CA HIS A 76 -7.62 -3.64 9.21
C HIS A 76 -7.23 -4.70 8.18
N LEU A 77 -7.75 -5.93 8.33
CA LEU A 77 -7.53 -6.98 7.33
C LEU A 77 -8.27 -6.65 6.03
N ASP A 78 -9.50 -6.14 6.13
CA ASP A 78 -10.29 -5.71 4.97
C ASP A 78 -9.59 -4.55 4.23
N MET A 79 -9.06 -3.57 4.98
CA MET A 79 -8.24 -2.47 4.45
C MET A 79 -6.97 -3.00 3.76
N LEU A 80 -6.24 -3.90 4.42
CA LEU A 80 -5.02 -4.49 3.88
C LEU A 80 -5.28 -5.18 2.53
N VAL A 81 -6.35 -5.98 2.42
CA VAL A 81 -6.68 -6.68 1.17
C VAL A 81 -7.05 -5.71 0.06
N ARG A 82 -7.79 -4.64 0.37
CA ARG A 82 -8.09 -3.57 -0.60
C ARG A 82 -6.82 -2.85 -1.06
N MET A 83 -5.90 -2.57 -0.13
CA MET A 83 -4.61 -1.95 -0.47
C MET A 83 -3.72 -2.86 -1.31
N ILE A 84 -3.69 -4.18 -1.05
CA ILE A 84 -2.95 -5.15 -1.88
C ILE A 84 -3.52 -5.15 -3.30
N HIS A 85 -4.85 -5.16 -3.44
CA HIS A 85 -5.50 -5.12 -4.76
C HIS A 85 -5.24 -3.79 -5.48
N LEU A 86 -5.30 -2.66 -4.77
CA LEU A 86 -4.96 -1.37 -5.34
C LEU A 86 -3.50 -1.32 -5.80
N GLN A 87 -2.58 -1.81 -4.98
CA GLN A 87 -1.16 -1.91 -5.32
C GLN A 87 -0.95 -2.74 -6.59
N PHE A 88 -1.64 -3.88 -6.74
CA PHE A 88 -1.60 -4.69 -7.95
C PHE A 88 -1.98 -3.87 -9.19
N GLN A 89 -3.13 -3.18 -9.14
CA GLN A 89 -3.61 -2.38 -10.28
C GLN A 89 -2.67 -1.22 -10.63
N ILE A 90 -2.14 -0.53 -9.63
CA ILE A 90 -1.18 0.57 -9.85
C ILE A 90 0.11 0.05 -10.46
N THR A 91 0.59 -1.12 -10.01
CA THR A 91 1.82 -1.73 -10.53
C THR A 91 1.64 -2.20 -11.96
N ASP A 92 0.54 -2.89 -12.27
CA ASP A 92 0.18 -3.32 -13.63
C ASP A 92 0.00 -2.13 -14.58
N PHE A 93 -0.68 -1.08 -14.13
CA PHE A 93 -0.83 0.17 -14.86
C PHE A 93 0.51 0.87 -15.12
N GLY A 94 1.36 0.99 -14.10
CA GLY A 94 2.66 1.64 -14.20
C GLY A 94 3.60 0.93 -15.19
N TRP A 95 3.63 -0.40 -15.18
CA TRP A 95 4.41 -1.17 -16.14
C TRP A 95 3.88 -1.07 -17.57
N SER A 96 2.56 -1.03 -17.73
CA SER A 96 1.92 -0.82 -19.03
C SER A 96 2.28 0.56 -19.59
N ALA A 97 2.16 1.61 -18.75
CA ALA A 97 2.47 2.98 -19.13
C ALA A 97 3.93 3.17 -19.58
N MET A 98 4.89 2.48 -18.97
CA MET A 98 6.30 2.52 -19.42
C MET A 98 6.57 1.74 -20.72
N SER A 99 5.70 0.79 -21.10
CA SER A 99 5.88 -0.04 -22.29
C SER A 99 5.12 0.52 -23.51
N ASP A 100 4.03 1.26 -23.28
CA ASP A 100 3.12 1.77 -24.31
C ASP A 100 3.55 3.09 -24.99
N GLU A 101 4.78 3.58 -24.77
CA GLU A 101 5.34 4.70 -25.57
C GLU A 101 5.41 4.39 -27.09
N SER A 102 5.04 3.18 -27.53
CA SER A 102 5.06 2.74 -28.93
C SER A 102 3.74 2.23 -29.54
N SER A 103 2.62 2.13 -28.81
CA SER A 103 1.36 1.59 -29.40
C SER A 103 0.07 2.20 -28.87
N GLY A 104 -0.50 3.13 -29.65
CA GLY A 104 -1.76 3.82 -29.38
C GLY A 104 -3.01 2.94 -29.49
N THR A 105 -3.28 2.11 -28.47
CA THR A 105 -4.57 1.42 -28.33
C THR A 105 -5.39 2.02 -27.18
N GLN A 106 -6.63 2.39 -27.48
CA GLN A 106 -7.64 2.92 -26.56
C GLN A 106 -7.77 2.07 -25.27
N ARG A 107 -7.25 2.52 -24.11
CA ARG A 107 -7.48 1.92 -22.77
C ARG A 107 -6.93 2.60 -21.49
N PRO A 108 -6.00 3.59 -21.52
CA PRO A 108 -5.39 4.12 -20.28
C PRO A 108 -6.35 4.88 -19.38
N GLU A 109 -7.21 5.73 -19.96
CA GLU A 109 -8.05 6.67 -19.20
C GLU A 109 -9.12 5.95 -18.34
N ALA A 110 -9.79 4.94 -18.89
CA ALA A 110 -10.80 4.17 -18.16
C ALA A 110 -10.18 3.38 -16.98
N ARG A 111 -8.98 2.81 -17.16
CA ARG A 111 -8.23 2.15 -16.08
C ARG A 111 -7.76 3.15 -15.03
N SER A 112 -7.31 4.33 -15.46
CA SER A 112 -6.93 5.43 -14.57
C SER A 112 -8.12 5.86 -13.70
N ALA A 113 -9.30 6.08 -14.31
CA ALA A 113 -10.51 6.44 -13.59
C ALA A 113 -10.93 5.38 -12.55
N GLU A 114 -10.83 4.08 -12.89
CA GLU A 114 -11.13 3.00 -11.94
C GLU A 114 -10.17 3.00 -10.73
N ILE A 115 -8.88 3.23 -10.96
CA ILE A 115 -7.88 3.32 -9.88
C ILE A 115 -8.15 4.53 -8.99
N GLU A 116 -8.49 5.68 -9.58
CA GLU A 116 -8.81 6.90 -8.85
C GLU A 116 -10.11 6.75 -8.03
N GLU A 117 -11.14 6.10 -8.58
CA GLU A 117 -12.34 5.75 -7.81
C GLU A 117 -12.00 4.88 -6.61
N LYS A 118 -11.17 3.84 -6.78
CA LYS A 118 -10.78 2.94 -5.69
C LYS A 118 -9.93 3.62 -4.61
N LEU A 119 -9.04 4.54 -4.99
CA LEU A 119 -8.30 5.40 -4.07
C LEU A 119 -9.28 6.21 -3.22
N ASN A 120 -10.20 6.92 -3.88
CA ASN A 120 -11.21 7.74 -3.21
C ASN A 120 -12.11 6.90 -2.28
N LEU A 121 -12.50 5.68 -2.68
CA LEU A 121 -13.28 4.77 -1.85
C LEU A 121 -12.55 4.25 -0.61
N ILE A 122 -11.22 4.27 -0.59
CA ILE A 122 -10.43 3.91 0.60
C ILE A 122 -10.29 5.12 1.54
N GLU A 123 -10.12 6.32 0.99
CA GLU A 123 -9.86 7.55 1.74
C GLU A 123 -11.13 8.27 2.22
N THR A 124 -12.24 8.17 1.49
CA THR A 124 -13.48 8.92 1.75
C THR A 124 -14.72 8.04 1.89
N VAL A 125 -15.66 8.52 2.72
CA VAL A 125 -17.01 7.98 2.88
C VAL A 125 -17.84 8.24 1.62
N ARG A 126 -18.53 7.21 1.09
CA ARG A 126 -19.75 7.45 0.30
C ARG A 126 -20.84 7.94 1.26
N LEU A 127 -21.19 9.22 1.21
CA LEU A 127 -22.53 9.68 1.61
C LEU A 127 -23.54 9.17 0.58
N THR A 128 -23.78 7.86 0.51
CA THR A 128 -25.02 7.38 -0.10
C THR A 128 -26.13 7.63 0.90
N GLN A 129 -26.89 8.70 0.67
CA GLN A 129 -28.04 9.12 1.49
C GLN A 129 -29.18 8.08 1.57
N ASP A 130 -29.08 6.93 0.90
CA ASP A 130 -30.05 5.84 1.01
C ASP A 130 -29.38 4.51 1.40
N LEU A 131 -29.25 4.29 2.72
CA LEU A 131 -28.86 2.99 3.30
C LEU A 131 -29.94 1.90 3.12
N SER A 132 -31.13 2.24 2.63
CA SER A 132 -32.31 1.37 2.52
C SER A 132 -32.28 0.43 1.30
N ILE A 133 -31.40 0.68 0.31
CA ILE A 133 -31.38 -0.02 -0.99
C ILE A 133 -30.18 -0.98 -1.13
N LEU A 134 -29.23 -0.94 -0.19
CA LEU A 134 -27.99 -1.70 -0.29
C LEU A 134 -28.16 -3.15 0.14
N THR A 135 -27.81 -4.07 -0.76
CA THR A 135 -27.81 -5.51 -0.46
C THR A 135 -26.74 -5.84 0.58
N CYS A 136 -26.83 -6.99 1.24
CA CYS A 136 -25.81 -7.43 2.19
C CYS A 136 -24.39 -7.52 1.56
N ALA A 137 -24.29 -7.59 0.22
CA ALA A 137 -23.05 -7.57 -0.54
C ALA A 137 -22.37 -6.18 -0.58
N ASP A 138 -23.13 -5.10 -0.37
CA ASP A 138 -22.64 -3.72 -0.38
C ASP A 138 -22.12 -3.26 0.99
N ARG A 139 -22.50 -3.92 2.09
CA ARG A 139 -22.03 -3.59 3.45
C ARG A 139 -20.54 -3.81 3.69
N ILE A 140 -19.89 -4.67 2.90
CA ILE A 140 -18.43 -4.87 2.95
C ILE A 140 -17.73 -3.83 2.07
N LEU A 141 -18.40 -3.29 1.05
CA LEU A 141 -17.92 -2.17 0.26
C LEU A 141 -18.08 -0.83 1.00
N SER A 142 -19.03 -0.73 1.92
CA SER A 142 -19.34 0.45 2.76
C SER A 142 -18.49 0.58 4.04
N GLN A 143 -17.34 -0.09 4.11
CA GLN A 143 -16.49 -0.05 5.29
C GLN A 143 -15.74 1.29 5.31
N ASP A 144 -15.99 2.07 6.35
CA ASP A 144 -15.43 3.41 6.50
C ASP A 144 -14.03 3.32 7.12
N PHE A 145 -13.01 3.69 6.34
CA PHE A 145 -11.64 3.83 6.81
C PHE A 145 -11.26 5.28 7.12
N SER A 146 -12.19 6.23 6.94
CA SER A 146 -11.98 7.65 7.27
C SER A 146 -11.43 7.85 8.68
N PRO A 147 -11.88 7.12 9.73
CA PRO A 147 -11.28 7.24 11.06
C PRO A 147 -9.78 6.96 11.07
N THR A 148 -9.31 5.97 10.31
CA THR A 148 -7.87 5.64 10.19
C THR A 148 -7.07 6.79 9.58
N PHE A 149 -7.65 7.52 8.61
CA PHE A 149 -7.02 8.70 8.02
C PHE A 149 -7.09 9.92 8.94
N GLN A 150 -8.20 10.13 9.64
CA GLN A 150 -8.40 11.23 10.57
C GLN A 150 -7.45 11.16 11.77
N MET A 151 -7.14 9.97 12.27
CA MET A 151 -6.22 9.77 13.40
C MET A 151 -4.83 10.38 13.21
N ILE A 152 -4.37 10.55 11.96
CA ILE A 152 -3.04 11.11 11.66
C ILE A 152 -3.09 12.64 11.54
N THR A 153 -4.28 13.20 11.36
CA THR A 153 -4.51 14.64 11.26
C THR A 153 -4.83 15.29 12.61
N MET A 154 -5.08 14.48 13.64
CA MET A 154 -5.37 14.96 14.99
C MET A 154 -4.08 15.49 15.65
N PRO A 155 -4.14 16.57 16.45
CA PRO A 155 -2.97 17.08 17.18
C PRO A 155 -2.49 16.08 18.25
N ASP A 156 -1.17 15.93 18.42
CA ASP A 156 -0.57 14.96 19.37
C ASP A 156 -1.10 15.11 20.82
N ASP A 157 -1.46 16.32 21.24
CA ASP A 157 -2.00 16.63 22.58
C ASP A 157 -3.38 16.01 22.86
N SER A 158 -4.07 15.55 21.81
CA SER A 158 -5.42 14.98 21.92
C SER A 158 -5.44 13.47 22.14
N HIS A 159 -4.28 12.83 22.26
CA HIS A 159 -4.18 11.37 22.36
C HIS A 159 -3.77 10.92 23.76
N PRO A 160 -4.61 10.14 24.47
CA PRO A 160 -4.16 9.47 25.70
C PRO A 160 -2.99 8.54 25.38
N THR A 161 -2.06 8.34 26.31
CA THR A 161 -0.83 7.54 26.11
C THR A 161 -1.09 6.12 25.56
N SER A 162 -2.28 5.56 25.82
CA SER A 162 -2.75 4.27 25.29
C SER A 162 -3.17 4.28 23.81
N ALA A 163 -3.41 5.45 23.21
CA ALA A 163 -3.78 5.60 21.80
C ALA A 163 -2.55 5.61 20.86
N CYS A 164 -1.34 5.69 21.41
CA CYS A 164 -0.10 5.79 20.64
C CYS A 164 0.08 4.58 19.69
N ASP A 165 -0.16 3.36 20.16
CA ASP A 165 0.00 2.15 19.33
C ASP A 165 -1.03 2.04 18.21
N LEU A 166 -2.25 2.53 18.44
CA LEU A 166 -3.32 2.57 17.44
C LEU A 166 -3.01 3.62 16.36
N VAL A 167 -2.55 4.81 16.75
CA VAL A 167 -2.12 5.87 15.84
C VAL A 167 -0.92 5.41 15.02
N GLU A 168 0.09 4.79 15.65
CA GLU A 168 1.24 4.23 14.94
C GLU A 168 0.81 3.16 13.93
N SER A 169 -0.18 2.31 14.26
CA SER A 169 -0.67 1.26 13.37
C SER A 169 -1.49 1.82 12.19
N ALA A 170 -2.37 2.79 12.45
CA ALA A 170 -3.08 3.54 11.42
C ALA A 170 -2.11 4.26 10.47
N ALA A 171 -1.08 4.88 11.03
CA ALA A 171 -0.05 5.58 10.28
C ALA A 171 0.71 4.66 9.31
N VAL A 172 0.91 3.38 9.64
CA VAL A 172 1.50 2.42 8.69
C VAL A 172 0.64 2.30 7.44
N PHE A 173 -0.66 2.05 7.60
CA PHE A 173 -1.58 1.89 6.47
C PHE A 173 -1.68 3.15 5.63
N VAL A 174 -1.81 4.32 6.27
CA VAL A 174 -1.97 5.59 5.56
C VAL A 174 -0.67 6.02 4.87
N THR A 175 0.50 5.76 5.46
CA THR A 175 1.80 6.01 4.80
C THR A 175 1.94 5.17 3.54
N ILE A 176 1.60 3.88 3.61
CA ILE A 176 1.64 2.97 2.46
C ILE A 176 0.61 3.41 1.41
N TYR A 177 -0.58 3.82 1.82
CA TYR A 177 -1.63 4.32 0.93
C TYR A 177 -1.17 5.55 0.14
N TYR A 178 -0.66 6.59 0.81
CA TYR A 178 -0.23 7.80 0.11
C TYR A 178 0.99 7.56 -0.77
N ALA A 179 1.88 6.62 -0.42
CA ALA A 179 2.94 6.20 -1.32
C ALA A 179 2.41 5.60 -2.62
N TRP A 180 1.42 4.71 -2.55
CA TRP A 180 0.80 4.14 -3.75
C TRP A 180 0.04 5.20 -4.55
N LYS A 181 -0.71 6.09 -3.88
CA LYS A 181 -1.39 7.22 -4.54
C LYS A 181 -0.42 8.10 -5.31
N MET A 182 0.73 8.40 -4.72
CA MET A 182 1.79 9.19 -5.34
C MET A 182 2.44 8.47 -6.54
N ILE A 183 2.74 7.18 -6.41
CA ILE A 183 3.25 6.35 -7.52
C ILE A 183 2.24 6.34 -8.67
N TYR A 184 0.96 6.16 -8.38
CA TYR A 184 -0.11 6.23 -9.38
C TYR A 184 -0.19 7.59 -10.05
N TYR A 185 -0.24 8.69 -9.29
CA TYR A 185 -0.28 10.05 -9.85
C TYR A 185 0.89 10.32 -10.79
N ARG A 186 2.08 9.80 -10.46
CA ARG A 186 3.24 9.85 -11.34
C ARG A 186 3.02 9.06 -12.63
N CYS A 187 2.55 7.81 -12.55
CA CYS A 187 2.28 6.98 -13.72
C CYS A 187 1.17 7.56 -14.62
N ALA A 188 0.17 8.20 -14.01
CA ALA A 188 -0.96 8.82 -14.71
C ALA A 188 -0.65 10.23 -15.28
N GLY A 189 0.58 10.74 -15.09
CA GLY A 189 0.95 12.07 -15.58
C GLY A 189 0.23 13.22 -14.87
N MET A 190 -0.19 13.03 -13.62
CA MET A 190 -0.89 14.06 -12.85
C MET A 190 -0.01 15.30 -12.62
N PRO A 191 -0.62 16.49 -12.51
CA PRO A 191 0.10 17.74 -12.24
C PRO A 191 1.02 17.68 -11.01
N GLU A 192 2.15 18.37 -11.08
CA GLU A 192 3.17 18.38 -10.03
C GLU A 192 2.65 18.87 -8.67
N ASN A 193 1.73 19.85 -8.65
CA ASN A 193 1.10 20.32 -7.41
C ASN A 193 0.35 19.20 -6.69
N ARG A 194 -0.46 18.41 -7.41
CA ARG A 194 -1.18 17.26 -6.83
C ARG A 194 -0.24 16.22 -6.25
N ILE A 195 0.91 16.01 -6.88
CA ILE A 195 1.94 15.08 -6.38
C ILE A 195 2.56 15.61 -5.09
N GLN A 196 2.85 16.91 -5.03
CA GLN A 196 3.40 17.55 -3.82
C GLN A 196 2.38 17.56 -2.66
N ASP A 197 1.08 17.73 -2.95
CA ASP A 197 0.02 17.62 -1.94
C ASP A 197 -0.01 16.21 -1.32
N VAL A 198 0.05 15.16 -2.16
CA VAL A 198 0.10 13.77 -1.69
C VAL A 198 1.39 13.48 -0.93
N LEU A 199 2.53 14.03 -1.38
CA LEU A 199 3.81 13.91 -0.68
C LEU A 199 3.75 14.52 0.72
N ALA A 200 3.10 15.68 0.89
CA ALA A 200 2.92 16.29 2.20
C ALA A 200 2.15 15.37 3.15
N MET A 201 1.06 14.78 2.68
CA MET A 201 0.26 13.82 3.46
C MET A 201 1.05 12.55 3.80
N LEU A 202 1.84 12.03 2.86
CA LEU A 202 2.75 10.91 3.08
C LEU A 202 3.76 11.23 4.18
N MET A 203 4.41 12.40 4.09
CA MET A 203 5.44 12.80 5.06
C MET A 203 4.86 13.00 6.47
N GLN A 204 3.66 13.58 6.57
CA GLN A 204 2.96 13.70 7.85
C GLN A 204 2.67 12.32 8.44
N ALA A 205 2.09 11.39 7.67
CA ALA A 205 1.85 10.03 8.14
C ALA A 205 3.16 9.30 8.52
N ALA A 206 4.23 9.48 7.75
CA ALA A 206 5.50 8.83 7.97
C ALA A 206 6.15 9.23 9.32
N GLN A 207 5.92 10.45 9.82
CA GLN A 207 6.41 10.91 11.13
C GLN A 207 5.89 10.04 12.29
N HIS A 208 4.67 9.52 12.18
CA HIS A 208 4.11 8.61 13.18
C HIS A 208 4.59 7.15 13.01
N THR A 209 5.36 6.84 11.95
CA THR A 209 5.83 5.47 11.68
C THR A 209 7.33 5.26 11.89
N ILE A 210 8.04 6.25 12.44
CA ILE A 210 9.52 6.28 12.51
C ILE A 210 10.10 5.00 13.14
N ARG A 211 9.48 4.47 14.20
CA ARG A 211 9.92 3.25 14.88
C ARG A 211 9.72 1.99 14.03
N LYS A 212 8.76 2.02 13.10
CA LYS A 212 8.36 0.90 12.24
C LYS A 212 9.01 0.95 10.85
N VAL A 213 9.91 1.90 10.56
CA VAL A 213 10.56 2.05 9.23
C VAL A 213 11.38 0.81 8.80
N HIS A 214 11.65 -0.13 9.70
CA HIS A 214 12.23 -1.42 9.34
C HIS A 214 11.30 -2.30 8.50
N LEU A 215 9.98 -2.05 8.52
CA LEU A 215 9.00 -2.76 7.70
C LEU A 215 9.25 -2.50 6.21
N LYS A 216 9.28 -3.57 5.42
CA LYS A 216 9.61 -3.51 3.99
C LYS A 216 8.72 -2.55 3.18
N ASP A 217 7.43 -2.47 3.51
CA ASP A 217 6.47 -1.61 2.79
C ASP A 217 6.67 -0.13 3.14
N LEU A 218 7.03 0.18 4.39
CA LEU A 218 7.37 1.55 4.78
C LEU A 218 8.67 2.00 4.12
N ARG A 219 9.66 1.12 3.96
CA ARG A 219 10.87 1.46 3.19
C ARG A 219 10.54 1.78 1.74
N ARG A 220 9.61 1.06 1.12
CA ARG A 220 9.14 1.36 -0.25
C ARG A 220 8.37 2.68 -0.31
N ALA A 221 7.54 2.95 0.69
CA ALA A 221 6.85 4.23 0.79
C ALA A 221 7.82 5.41 0.87
N LEU A 222 8.85 5.30 1.71
CA LEU A 222 9.92 6.29 1.81
C LEU A 222 10.76 6.39 0.54
N LEU A 223 11.00 5.27 -0.15
CA LEU A 223 11.68 5.28 -1.45
C LEU A 223 10.88 6.05 -2.51
N ALA A 224 9.55 5.92 -2.52
CA ALA A 224 8.73 6.75 -3.38
C ALA A 224 8.88 8.24 -2.98
N ALA A 225 8.84 8.55 -1.68
CA ALA A 225 8.92 9.93 -1.19
C ALA A 225 10.26 10.62 -1.52
N VAL A 226 11.39 9.89 -1.49
CA VAL A 226 12.71 10.47 -1.74
C VAL A 226 12.92 10.87 -3.21
N ILE A 227 12.22 10.21 -4.15
CA ILE A 227 12.23 10.58 -5.57
C ILE A 227 11.55 11.93 -5.80
N GLU A 228 10.56 12.22 -4.97
CA GLU A 228 9.60 13.33 -5.14
C GLU A 228 9.93 14.56 -4.30
N THR A 229 10.64 14.37 -3.19
CA THR A 229 10.99 15.46 -2.29
C THR A 229 12.01 16.41 -2.91
N LYS A 230 11.70 17.70 -2.85
CA LYS A 230 12.61 18.79 -3.23
C LYS A 230 13.35 19.37 -2.03
N ASN A 231 12.88 19.04 -0.81
CA ASN A 231 13.49 19.55 0.42
C ASN A 231 14.73 18.70 0.75
N PRO A 232 15.95 19.29 0.78
CA PRO A 232 17.18 18.56 1.06
C PRO A 232 17.18 17.92 2.45
N ILE A 233 16.58 18.58 3.45
CA ILE A 233 16.50 18.06 4.83
C ILE A 233 15.64 16.79 4.87
N HIS A 234 14.49 16.81 4.21
CA HIS A 234 13.64 15.61 4.11
C HIS A 234 14.35 14.49 3.33
N LYS A 235 15.07 14.84 2.27
CA LYS A 235 15.82 13.89 1.46
C LYS A 235 16.89 13.17 2.31
N ASP A 236 17.70 13.92 3.03
CA ASP A 236 18.75 13.37 3.90
C ASP A 236 18.17 12.53 5.04
N TRP A 237 17.08 13.01 5.65
CA TRP A 237 16.37 12.24 6.66
C TRP A 237 15.86 10.90 6.11
N ILE A 238 15.19 10.89 4.95
CA ILE A 238 14.71 9.65 4.33
C ILE A 238 15.88 8.70 4.03
N ILE A 239 16.94 9.21 3.40
CA ILE A 239 18.15 8.43 3.05
C ILE A 239 18.78 7.79 4.28
N SER A 240 18.79 8.49 5.42
CA SER A 240 19.30 7.94 6.70
C SER A 240 18.49 6.73 7.19
N LYS A 241 17.21 6.65 6.84
CA LYS A 241 16.31 5.55 7.22
C LYS A 241 16.34 4.40 6.22
N LEU A 242 16.87 4.63 5.02
CA LEU A 242 17.06 3.60 4.02
C LEU A 242 18.30 2.75 4.33
N GLY A 243 18.20 1.45 4.05
CA GLY A 243 19.32 0.52 4.18
C GLY A 243 20.44 0.79 3.16
N PRO A 244 21.66 0.28 3.38
CA PRO A 244 22.83 0.54 2.54
C PRO A 244 22.57 0.30 1.04
N ARG A 245 21.89 -0.80 0.70
CA ARG A 245 21.49 -1.15 -0.68
C ARG A 245 20.73 -0.02 -1.38
N TRP A 246 19.70 0.52 -0.73
CA TRP A 246 18.87 1.58 -1.33
C TRP A 246 19.62 2.90 -1.47
N ARG A 247 20.59 3.18 -0.59
CA ARG A 247 21.45 4.37 -0.74
C ARG A 247 22.34 4.26 -1.97
N LEU A 248 22.93 3.08 -2.22
CA LEU A 248 23.72 2.83 -3.42
C LEU A 248 22.87 2.94 -4.69
N VAL A 249 21.71 2.29 -4.71
CA VAL A 249 20.76 2.34 -5.86
C VAL A 249 20.33 3.78 -6.14
N LEU A 250 20.00 4.56 -5.11
CA LEU A 250 19.66 5.97 -5.28
C LEU A 250 20.83 6.82 -5.77
N GLY A 251 22.06 6.56 -5.30
CA GLY A 251 23.27 7.21 -5.81
C GLY A 251 23.40 6.98 -7.32
N HIS A 252 23.42 5.72 -7.74
CA HIS A 252 23.49 5.35 -9.16
C HIS A 252 22.36 5.98 -9.99
N ALA A 253 21.12 5.93 -9.50
CA ALA A 253 19.98 6.48 -10.21
C ALA A 253 20.03 8.01 -10.35
N LEU A 254 20.53 8.71 -9.34
CA LEU A 254 20.68 10.18 -9.36
C LEU A 254 21.86 10.61 -10.25
N ASP A 255 22.97 9.87 -10.23
CA ASP A 255 24.13 10.12 -11.10
C ASP A 255 23.78 9.89 -12.59
N SER A 256 22.97 8.85 -12.86
CA SER A 256 22.42 8.58 -14.19
C SER A 256 21.49 9.70 -14.65
N ARG A 257 20.69 10.27 -13.72
CA ARG A 257 19.80 11.41 -13.97
C ARG A 257 20.59 12.69 -14.33
N CYS A 258 21.80 12.86 -13.81
CA CYS A 258 22.70 13.95 -14.20
C CYS A 258 23.26 13.79 -15.64
N SER A 259 23.29 12.56 -16.17
CA SER A 259 23.84 12.27 -17.50
C SER A 259 22.81 12.37 -18.63
N GLN A 260 21.51 12.22 -18.32
CA GLN A 260 20.41 12.36 -19.28
C GLN A 260 19.50 13.52 -18.88
N VAL A 261 19.74 14.70 -19.46
CA VAL A 261 18.98 15.93 -19.18
C VAL A 261 17.49 15.69 -19.51
N GLY A 262 16.65 15.68 -18.47
CA GLY A 262 15.19 15.72 -18.60
C GLY A 262 14.44 14.45 -18.17
N GLN A 263 15.11 13.30 -17.99
CA GLN A 263 14.41 12.06 -17.63
C GLN A 263 14.25 11.96 -16.10
N ARG A 264 13.00 11.89 -15.63
CA ARG A 264 12.70 11.70 -14.20
C ARG A 264 12.79 10.20 -13.87
N VAL A 265 13.54 9.85 -12.82
CA VAL A 265 13.66 8.45 -12.37
C VAL A 265 12.32 7.99 -11.81
N SER A 266 11.79 6.88 -12.33
CA SER A 266 10.59 6.23 -11.81
C SER A 266 10.93 5.28 -10.66
N ILE A 267 9.93 4.94 -9.84
CA ILE A 267 10.09 3.91 -8.79
C ILE A 267 10.48 2.54 -9.39
N TRP A 268 10.04 2.26 -10.61
CA TRP A 268 10.30 1.03 -11.35
C TRP A 268 11.77 0.91 -11.73
N THR A 269 12.39 2.00 -12.21
CA THR A 269 13.83 2.06 -12.50
C THR A 269 14.66 1.74 -11.26
N LEU A 270 14.25 2.21 -10.08
CA LEU A 270 14.94 1.87 -8.83
C LEU A 270 14.80 0.39 -8.48
N TYR A 271 13.65 -0.23 -8.76
CA TYR A 271 13.47 -1.65 -8.55
C TYR A 271 14.30 -2.49 -9.51
N GLU A 272 14.41 -2.12 -10.78
CA GLU A 272 15.28 -2.78 -11.77
C GLU A 272 16.75 -2.69 -11.34
N LEU A 273 17.25 -1.49 -11.02
CA LEU A 273 18.62 -1.30 -10.52
C LEU A 273 18.89 -2.09 -9.24
N ALA A 274 17.89 -2.21 -8.36
CA ALA A 274 18.00 -3.01 -7.16
C ALA A 274 18.09 -4.51 -7.48
N SER A 275 17.41 -5.00 -8.53
CA SER A 275 17.51 -6.39 -8.98
C SER A 275 18.88 -6.69 -9.56
N ASP A 276 19.45 -5.78 -10.35
CA ASP A 276 20.76 -5.98 -11.00
C ASP A 276 21.94 -5.94 -10.00
N THR A 277 21.81 -5.16 -8.93
CA THR A 277 22.82 -5.08 -7.86
C THR A 277 22.87 -6.32 -6.97
N SER A 278 22.01 -7.32 -7.18
CA SER A 278 22.03 -8.60 -6.45
C SER A 278 23.24 -9.50 -6.76
N GLY A 279 24.12 -9.11 -7.68
CA GLY A 279 25.41 -9.75 -7.93
C GLY A 279 26.55 -9.29 -7.01
N ILE A 280 26.35 -8.28 -6.17
CA ILE A 280 27.36 -7.73 -5.26
C ILE A 280 26.81 -7.88 -3.84
N TRP A 281 27.19 -8.99 -3.19
CA TRP A 281 26.83 -9.35 -1.81
C TRP A 281 27.80 -8.74 -0.80
#